data_AF-A0A832ENX5-F1
#
_entry.id   AF-A0A832ENX5-F1
#
_cell.length_a   1.000
_cell.length_b   1.000
_cell.length_c   1.000
_cell.angle_alpha   90.00
_cell.angle_beta   90.00
_cell.angle_gamma   90.00
#
_symmetry.space_group_name_H-M   'P 1'
#
loop_
_entity.id
_entity.type
_entity.pdbx_description
1 polymer ?
#
loop_
_entity_poly.entity_id
_entity_poly.type
_entity_poly.pdbx_seq_one_letter_code
_entity_poly.pdbx_strand_id
1 'polypeptide(L)'
;MALFYKFLFFFALLFNFIICLVVFHFFHLFFLSAILYAILTIILLEGFNHLIPESFQNHGNVFFRIFPIVNKIIEKQSQKIDKLSLHRSNLLKVIENIKLGVLLVDNKNTVILSNNYVSYIFDCNIEPGKSIIDGWENYKVLTLFDKFIKENFQKVEFEHKILKFNKILIENGYIIIIEDITKEESYQAMKMNFFSNASHELKTPITSIVGYAETLLLNKDIDIKDQ
;
A
#
# COMPACT_ATOMS: atom_id res chain seq x y z
N MET A 1 -73.90 -59.81 13.21
CA MET A 1 -73.06 -59.30 14.31
C MET A 1 -71.64 -59.84 14.32
N ALA A 2 -71.39 -61.16 14.37
CA ALA A 2 -70.03 -61.72 14.48
C ALA A 2 -69.05 -61.31 13.35
N LEU A 3 -69.52 -61.19 12.10
CA LEU A 3 -68.67 -60.82 10.95
C LEU A 3 -68.15 -59.38 11.04
N PHE A 4 -68.97 -58.47 11.57
CA PHE A 4 -68.62 -57.06 11.77
C PHE A 4 -67.53 -56.89 12.83
N TYR A 5 -67.64 -57.60 13.96
CA TYR A 5 -66.60 -57.60 15.00
C TYR A 5 -65.27 -58.18 14.52
N LYS A 6 -65.30 -59.22 13.65
CA LYS A 6 -64.07 -59.75 13.03
C LYS A 6 -63.39 -58.73 12.11
N PHE A 7 -64.18 -57.98 11.32
CA PHE A 7 -63.64 -56.93 10.46
C PHE A 7 -63.05 -55.76 11.27
N LEU A 8 -63.76 -55.32 12.31
CA LEU A 8 -63.28 -54.28 13.22
C LEU A 8 -61.99 -54.69 13.93
N PHE A 9 -61.91 -55.94 14.40
CA PHE A 9 -60.72 -56.51 15.02
C PHE A 9 -59.53 -56.56 14.05
N PHE A 10 -59.76 -56.99 12.81
CA PHE A 10 -58.71 -57.01 11.78
C PHE A 10 -58.17 -55.60 11.48
N PHE A 11 -59.05 -54.61 11.37
CA PHE A 11 -58.64 -53.22 11.13
C PHE A 11 -57.84 -52.64 12.31
N ALA A 12 -58.24 -52.96 13.54
CA ALA A 12 -57.48 -52.59 14.74
C ALA A 12 -56.09 -53.24 14.77
N LEU A 13 -55.96 -54.50 14.33
CA LEU A 13 -54.67 -55.21 14.22
C LEU A 13 -53.77 -54.56 13.17
N LEU A 14 -54.32 -54.25 12.00
CA LEU A 14 -53.59 -53.58 10.92
C LEU A 14 -53.11 -52.20 11.35
N PHE A 15 -53.95 -51.43 12.03
CA PHE A 15 -53.60 -50.11 12.55
C PHE A 15 -52.45 -50.18 13.58
N ASN A 16 -52.52 -51.12 14.53
CA ASN A 16 -51.43 -51.33 15.49
C ASN A 16 -50.13 -51.78 14.80
N PHE A 17 -50.21 -52.62 13.77
CA PHE A 17 -49.05 -53.05 13.00
C PHE A 17 -48.36 -51.88 12.29
N ILE A 18 -49.14 -50.97 11.70
CA ILE A 18 -48.60 -49.76 11.06
C ILE A 18 -47.92 -48.85 12.08
N ILE A 19 -48.51 -48.66 13.27
CA ILE A 19 -47.89 -47.86 14.34
C ILE A 19 -46.54 -48.46 14.75
N CYS A 20 -46.47 -49.78 14.93
CA CYS A 20 -45.21 -50.46 15.26
C CYS A 20 -44.13 -50.25 14.19
N LEU A 21 -44.49 -50.30 12.90
CA LEU A 21 -43.54 -50.03 11.81
C LEU A 21 -43.01 -48.59 11.82
N VAL A 22 -43.89 -47.61 12.08
CA VAL A 22 -43.49 -46.19 12.15
C VAL A 22 -42.55 -45.95 13.33
N VAL A 23 -42.87 -46.51 14.50
CA VAL A 23 -42.02 -46.40 15.70
C VAL A 23 -40.66 -47.06 15.46
N PHE A 24 -40.65 -48.25 14.86
CA PHE A 24 -39.40 -48.94 14.52
C PHE A 24 -38.54 -48.13 13.55
N HIS A 25 -39.13 -47.55 12.51
CA HIS A 25 -38.40 -46.72 11.55
C HIS A 25 -37.80 -45.47 12.21
N PHE A 26 -38.57 -44.80 13.07
CA PHE A 26 -38.08 -43.64 13.81
C PHE A 26 -36.92 -44.01 14.74
N PHE A 27 -37.02 -45.14 15.43
CA PHE A 27 -35.96 -45.65 16.30
C PHE A 27 -34.69 -45.99 15.51
N HIS A 28 -34.81 -46.62 14.34
CA HIS A 28 -33.68 -46.94 13.47
C HIS A 28 -32.98 -45.67 12.94
N LEU A 29 -33.73 -44.66 12.51
CA LEU A 29 -33.18 -43.37 12.07
C LEU A 29 -32.44 -42.66 13.22
N PHE A 30 -33.03 -42.65 14.42
CA PHE A 30 -32.40 -42.11 15.61
C PHE A 30 -31.09 -42.84 15.97
N PHE A 31 -31.09 -44.17 15.85
CA PHE A 31 -29.90 -44.97 16.13
C PHE A 31 -28.77 -44.71 15.12
N LEU A 32 -29.10 -44.62 13.82
CA LEU A 32 -28.14 -44.25 12.79
C LEU A 32 -27.55 -42.85 13.00
N SER A 33 -28.38 -41.87 13.35
CA SER A 33 -27.91 -40.50 13.59
C SER A 33 -27.03 -40.41 14.85
N ALA A 34 -27.36 -41.15 15.90
CA ALA A 34 -26.55 -41.24 17.11
C ALA A 34 -25.17 -41.86 16.84
N ILE A 35 -25.11 -42.93 16.04
CA ILE A 35 -23.84 -43.54 15.61
C ILE A 35 -23.02 -42.55 14.77
N LEU A 36 -23.64 -41.89 13.80
CA LEU A 36 -22.96 -40.92 12.94
C LEU A 36 -22.40 -39.75 13.76
N TYR A 37 -23.18 -39.24 14.71
CA TYR A 37 -22.75 -38.18 15.61
C TYR A 37 -21.58 -38.63 16.50
N ALA A 38 -21.63 -39.83 17.08
CA ALA A 38 -20.55 -40.38 17.89
C ALA A 38 -19.24 -40.50 17.06
N ILE A 39 -19.32 -41.04 15.84
CA ILE A 39 -18.16 -41.13 14.93
C ILE A 39 -17.61 -39.74 14.59
N LEU A 40 -18.48 -38.78 14.26
CA LEU A 40 -18.06 -37.42 13.94
C LEU A 40 -17.38 -36.76 15.14
N THR A 41 -17.91 -36.96 16.34
CA THR A 41 -17.36 -36.39 17.57
C THR A 41 -16.01 -37.01 17.89
N ILE A 42 -15.84 -38.32 17.74
CA ILE A 42 -14.54 -38.99 17.87
C ILE A 42 -13.56 -38.45 16.83
N ILE A 43 -13.95 -38.31 15.55
CA ILE A 43 -13.09 -37.74 14.52
C ILE A 43 -12.72 -36.28 14.81
N LEU A 44 -13.61 -35.47 15.40
CA LEU A 44 -13.31 -34.07 15.71
C LEU A 44 -12.47 -33.91 16.98
N LEU A 45 -12.74 -34.73 18.00
CA LEU A 45 -12.08 -34.68 19.30
C LEU A 45 -10.71 -35.38 19.26
N GLU A 46 -10.65 -36.51 18.56
CA GLU A 46 -9.46 -37.35 18.38
C GLU A 46 -8.71 -36.98 17.10
N GLY A 47 -9.38 -36.61 16.02
CA GLY A 47 -8.73 -36.16 14.78
C GLY A 47 -8.12 -34.75 14.85
N PHE A 48 -8.16 -34.06 16.00
CA PHE A 48 -7.23 -32.94 16.20
C PHE A 48 -5.89 -33.37 16.85
N ASN A 49 -5.86 -34.51 17.55
CA ASN A 49 -4.67 -35.04 18.22
C ASN A 49 -4.10 -36.33 17.58
N HIS A 50 -4.84 -37.00 16.70
CA HIS A 50 -4.59 -38.36 16.21
C HIS A 50 -5.04 -38.55 14.73
N LEU A 51 -4.86 -37.56 13.85
CA LEU A 51 -5.09 -37.62 12.39
C LEU A 51 -4.34 -38.72 11.62
N ILE A 52 -3.69 -39.64 12.33
CA ILE A 52 -3.10 -40.86 11.81
C ILE A 52 -3.56 -42.02 12.71
N PRO A 53 -4.55 -42.82 12.30
CA PRO A 53 -4.87 -44.09 12.95
C PRO A 53 -3.72 -45.09 12.78
N GLU A 54 -3.45 -45.93 13.79
CA GLU A 54 -2.47 -47.02 13.74
C GLU A 54 -2.68 -48.00 12.56
N SER A 55 -3.88 -48.05 11.96
CA SER A 55 -4.14 -48.82 10.73
C SER A 55 -3.38 -48.31 9.49
N PHE A 56 -2.75 -47.13 9.56
CA PHE A 56 -1.86 -46.61 8.52
C PHE A 56 -0.38 -46.96 8.73
N GLN A 57 -0.01 -47.56 9.87
CA GLN A 57 1.39 -47.92 10.16
C GLN A 57 1.84 -49.22 9.46
N ASN A 58 0.92 -50.11 9.08
CA ASN A 58 1.27 -51.44 8.59
C ASN A 58 1.53 -51.52 7.08
N HIS A 59 1.34 -50.45 6.32
CA HIS A 59 1.81 -50.38 4.94
C HIS A 59 2.73 -49.17 4.86
N GLY A 60 3.86 -49.30 4.17
CA GLY A 60 4.80 -48.22 3.88
C GLY A 60 4.17 -47.14 3.02
N ASN A 61 3.13 -46.49 3.54
CA ASN A 61 2.23 -45.63 2.83
C ASN A 61 2.80 -44.23 2.87
N VAL A 62 3.15 -43.78 1.68
CA VAL A 62 3.49 -42.44 1.22
C VAL A 62 2.89 -41.31 2.08
N PHE A 63 1.66 -41.45 2.60
CA PHE A 63 1.02 -40.50 3.50
C PHE A 63 1.84 -40.14 4.74
N PHE A 64 2.41 -41.11 5.47
CA PHE A 64 3.21 -40.82 6.68
C PHE A 64 4.54 -40.11 6.36
N ARG A 65 5.05 -40.27 5.12
CA ARG A 65 6.23 -39.54 4.63
C ARG A 65 5.87 -38.14 4.11
N ILE A 66 4.72 -37.97 3.47
CA ILE A 66 4.30 -36.70 2.85
C ILE A 66 3.73 -35.74 3.89
N PHE A 67 2.95 -36.20 4.86
CA PHE A 67 2.29 -35.34 5.85
C PHE A 67 3.25 -34.37 6.58
N PRO A 68 4.39 -34.82 7.16
CA PRO A 68 5.35 -33.89 7.78
C PRO A 68 6.01 -32.95 6.76
N ILE A 69 6.18 -33.38 5.50
CA ILE A 69 6.72 -32.53 4.42
C ILE A 69 5.72 -31.40 4.10
N VAL A 70 4.44 -31.72 3.98
CA VAL A 70 3.37 -30.75 3.72
C VAL A 70 3.26 -29.76 4.87
N ASN A 71 3.23 -30.22 6.12
CA ASN A 71 3.21 -29.33 7.28
C ASN A 71 4.43 -28.41 7.32
N LYS A 72 5.63 -28.93 7.03
CA LYS A 72 6.85 -28.13 6.93
C LYS A 72 6.77 -27.09 5.79
N ILE A 73 6.12 -27.41 4.67
CA ILE A 73 5.90 -26.44 3.58
C ILE A 73 4.92 -25.37 4.03
N ILE A 74 3.82 -25.73 4.69
CA ILE A 74 2.82 -24.79 5.22
C ILE A 74 3.47 -23.84 6.21
N GLU A 75 4.23 -24.35 7.19
CA GLU A 75 4.98 -23.53 8.15
C GLU A 75 5.96 -22.58 7.44
N LYS A 76 6.73 -23.10 6.48
CA LYS A 76 7.69 -22.29 5.71
C LYS A 76 6.98 -21.22 4.86
N GLN A 77 5.79 -21.49 4.33
CA GLN A 77 4.98 -20.51 3.61
C GLN A 77 4.44 -19.45 4.57
N SER A 78 3.92 -19.85 5.74
CA SER A 78 3.46 -18.92 6.77
C SER A 78 4.56 -17.95 7.18
N GLN A 79 5.75 -18.48 7.50
CA GLN A 79 6.91 -17.64 7.85
C GLN A 79 7.31 -16.67 6.73
N LYS A 80 7.19 -17.08 5.46
CA LYS A 80 7.44 -16.18 4.33
C LYS A 80 6.40 -15.06 4.25
N ILE A 81 5.12 -15.38 4.45
CA ILE A 81 4.03 -14.40 4.46
C ILE A 81 4.26 -13.37 5.58
N ASP A 82 4.62 -13.84 6.78
CA ASP A 82 4.89 -12.97 7.93
C ASP A 82 6.08 -12.04 7.65
N LYS A 83 7.18 -12.59 7.10
CA LYS A 83 8.36 -11.81 6.74
C LYS A 83 8.09 -10.78 5.64
N LEU A 84 7.27 -11.13 4.66
CA LEU A 84 6.83 -10.22 3.59
C LEU A 84 5.93 -9.11 4.14
N SER A 85 5.00 -9.44 5.03
CA SER A 85 4.15 -8.49 5.71
C SER A 85 4.98 -7.48 6.52
N LEU A 86 5.98 -7.97 7.25
CA LEU A 86 6.91 -7.12 7.99
C LEU A 86 7.72 -6.20 7.07
N HIS A 87 8.27 -6.72 5.96
CA HIS A 87 8.99 -5.91 4.98
C HIS A 87 8.10 -4.82 4.39
N ARG A 88 6.86 -5.17 4.00
CA ARG A 88 5.88 -4.21 3.49
C ARG A 88 5.59 -3.12 4.52
N SER A 89 5.36 -3.48 5.78
CA SER A 89 5.12 -2.52 6.87
C SER A 89 6.31 -1.58 7.05
N ASN A 90 7.54 -2.10 7.03
CA ASN A 90 8.75 -1.28 7.16
C ASN A 90 8.92 -0.30 5.99
N LEU A 91 8.65 -0.72 4.76
CA LEU A 91 8.69 0.17 3.59
C LEU A 91 7.66 1.30 3.69
N LEU A 92 6.43 1.00 4.12
CA LEU A 92 5.40 2.02 4.34
C LEU A 92 5.85 3.01 5.41
N LYS A 93 6.41 2.54 6.53
CA LYS A 93 6.95 3.43 7.58
C LYS A 93 8.04 4.36 7.06
N VAL A 94 8.93 3.86 6.20
CA VAL A 94 9.94 4.70 5.56
C VAL A 94 9.28 5.76 4.69
N ILE A 95 8.37 5.37 3.80
CA ILE A 95 7.65 6.29 2.90
C ILE A 95 6.87 7.36 3.68
N GLU A 96 6.24 7.00 4.79
CA GLU A 96 5.51 7.94 5.66
C GLU A 96 6.40 8.98 6.36
N ASN A 97 7.67 8.67 6.61
CA ASN A 97 8.58 9.56 7.33
C ASN A 97 9.52 10.36 6.41
N ILE A 98 9.50 10.12 5.10
CA ILE A 98 10.28 10.90 4.14
C ILE A 98 9.62 12.27 3.93
N LYS A 99 10.42 13.34 3.94
CA LYS A 99 10.00 14.72 3.63
C LYS A 99 9.86 14.98 2.12
N LEU A 100 9.29 14.02 1.41
CA LEU A 100 8.99 14.07 -0.02
C LEU A 100 7.57 13.55 -0.19
N GLY A 101 6.77 14.25 -0.97
CA GLY A 101 5.41 13.83 -1.29
C GLY A 101 5.50 12.71 -2.32
N VAL A 102 4.99 11.53 -1.98
CA VAL A 102 4.99 10.38 -2.90
C VAL A 102 3.55 10.00 -3.20
N LEU A 103 3.19 10.02 -4.47
CA LEU A 103 1.90 9.57 -4.98
C LEU A 103 2.12 8.47 -6.00
N LEU A 104 1.50 7.32 -5.78
CA LEU A 104 1.38 6.25 -6.76
C LEU A 104 -0.03 6.33 -7.35
N VAL A 105 -0.11 6.45 -8.67
CA VAL A 105 -1.38 6.63 -9.39
C VAL A 105 -1.50 5.57 -10.47
N ASP A 106 -2.69 5.01 -10.66
CA ASP A 106 -2.98 4.04 -11.71
C ASP A 106 -3.23 4.68 -13.09
N ASN A 107 -3.43 3.86 -14.12
CA ASN A 107 -3.77 4.30 -15.48
C ASN A 107 -5.10 5.08 -15.59
N LYS A 108 -5.96 5.04 -14.56
CA LYS A 108 -7.25 5.75 -14.50
C LYS A 108 -7.16 7.02 -13.64
N ASN A 109 -5.96 7.45 -13.27
CA ASN A 109 -5.72 8.59 -12.39
C ASN A 109 -6.24 8.40 -10.95
N THR A 110 -6.37 7.15 -10.50
CA THR A 110 -6.76 6.79 -9.14
C THR A 110 -5.53 6.64 -8.25
N VAL A 111 -5.55 7.28 -7.08
CA VAL A 111 -4.45 7.19 -6.11
C VAL A 111 -4.41 5.79 -5.50
N ILE A 112 -3.33 5.04 -5.74
CA ILE A 112 -3.07 3.74 -5.13
C ILE A 112 -2.40 3.92 -3.76
N LEU A 113 -1.45 4.85 -3.66
CA LEU A 113 -0.69 5.13 -2.45
C LEU A 113 -0.37 6.62 -2.38
N SER A 114 -0.48 7.18 -1.18
CA SER A 114 -0.03 8.52 -0.84
C SER A 114 0.63 8.47 0.54
N ASN A 115 1.70 9.24 0.74
CA ASN A 115 2.25 9.43 2.08
C ASN A 115 1.71 10.70 2.74
N ASN A 116 1.78 10.77 4.07
CA ASN A 116 1.27 11.90 4.84
C ASN A 116 1.91 13.25 4.48
N TYR A 117 3.12 13.23 3.90
CA TYR A 117 3.79 14.46 3.47
C TYR A 117 3.03 15.18 2.34
N VAL A 118 2.33 14.46 1.46
CA VAL A 118 1.50 15.10 0.43
C VAL A 118 0.38 15.91 1.09
N SER A 119 -0.29 15.32 2.08
CA SER A 119 -1.31 16.01 2.87
C SER A 119 -0.76 17.22 3.62
N TYR A 120 0.47 17.14 4.13
CA TYR A 120 1.16 18.28 4.75
C TYR A 120 1.50 19.41 3.74
N ILE A 121 1.86 19.09 2.50
CA ILE A 121 2.17 20.10 1.48
C ILE A 121 0.91 20.90 1.11
N PHE A 122 -0.19 20.19 0.84
CA PHE A 122 -1.41 20.74 0.24
C PHE A 122 -2.53 21.03 1.25
N ASP A 123 -2.30 20.74 2.53
CA ASP A 123 -3.27 20.88 3.63
C ASP A 123 -4.62 20.20 3.32
N CYS A 124 -4.55 19.00 2.75
CA CYS A 124 -5.73 18.23 2.35
C CYS A 124 -5.57 16.74 2.67
N ASN A 125 -6.66 16.08 3.07
CA ASN A 125 -6.62 14.64 3.33
C ASN A 125 -6.69 13.87 2.01
N ILE A 126 -5.65 13.09 1.71
CA ILE A 126 -5.55 12.34 0.46
C ILE A 126 -5.80 10.87 0.76
N GLU A 127 -7.01 10.42 0.44
CA GLU A 127 -7.41 9.04 0.65
C GLU A 127 -7.06 8.17 -0.57
N PRO A 128 -6.43 7.00 -0.35
CA PRO A 128 -6.26 5.99 -1.39
C PRO A 128 -7.61 5.57 -1.97
N GLY A 129 -7.66 5.31 -3.27
CA GLY A 129 -8.85 4.88 -4.00
C GLY A 129 -9.68 6.03 -4.60
N LYS A 130 -9.33 7.29 -4.34
CA LYS A 130 -9.94 8.46 -4.98
C LYS A 130 -9.18 8.89 -6.24
N SER A 131 -9.91 9.48 -7.19
CA SER A 131 -9.31 10.13 -8.37
C SER A 131 -8.50 11.35 -7.94
N ILE A 132 -7.28 11.50 -8.46
CA ILE A 132 -6.43 12.67 -8.22
C ILE A 132 -7.00 13.96 -8.86
N ILE A 133 -7.94 13.82 -9.79
CA ILE A 133 -8.52 14.94 -10.58
C ILE A 133 -9.85 15.41 -10.01
N ASP A 134 -10.61 14.53 -9.34
CA ASP A 134 -11.99 14.83 -8.90
C ASP A 134 -12.25 14.50 -7.43
N GLY A 135 -11.34 13.81 -6.77
CA GLY A 135 -11.57 13.20 -5.46
C GLY A 135 -11.18 14.04 -4.25
N TRP A 136 -10.60 15.22 -4.44
CA TRP A 136 -10.02 16.03 -3.37
C TRP A 136 -10.79 17.34 -3.19
N GLU A 137 -10.97 17.77 -1.94
CA GLU A 137 -11.83 18.91 -1.59
C GLU A 137 -11.23 20.28 -1.98
N ASN A 138 -9.92 20.35 -2.23
CA ASN A 138 -9.24 21.60 -2.55
C ASN A 138 -9.15 21.82 -4.08
N TYR A 139 -9.98 22.74 -4.59
CA TYR A 139 -10.02 23.05 -6.03
C TYR A 139 -8.67 23.50 -6.60
N LYS A 140 -7.84 24.24 -5.83
CA LYS A 140 -6.54 24.72 -6.29
C LYS A 140 -5.62 23.53 -6.58
N VAL A 141 -5.65 22.54 -5.70
CA VAL A 141 -4.86 21.31 -5.84
C VAL A 141 -5.33 20.53 -7.07
N LEU A 142 -6.64 20.35 -7.26
CA LEU A 142 -7.18 19.68 -8.45
C LEU A 142 -6.71 20.35 -9.76
N THR A 143 -6.82 21.68 -9.85
CA THR A 143 -6.37 22.41 -11.04
C THR A 143 -4.86 22.30 -11.27
N LEU A 144 -4.07 22.25 -10.20
CA LEU A 144 -2.63 22.08 -10.27
C LEU A 144 -2.26 20.69 -10.81
N PHE A 145 -2.92 19.63 -10.32
CA PHE A 145 -2.67 18.27 -10.78
C PHE A 145 -3.21 18.01 -12.20
N ASP A 146 -4.37 18.56 -12.57
CA ASP A 146 -4.87 18.50 -13.95
C ASP A 146 -3.89 19.17 -14.92
N LYS A 147 -3.38 20.35 -14.56
CA LYS A 147 -2.34 21.04 -15.33
C LYS A 147 -1.05 20.22 -15.39
N PHE A 148 -0.62 19.63 -14.28
CA PHE A 148 0.60 18.81 -14.23
C PHE A 148 0.50 17.56 -15.11
N ILE A 149 -0.65 16.88 -15.12
CA ILE A 149 -0.87 15.70 -15.95
C ILE A 149 -0.79 16.05 -17.45
N LYS A 150 -1.28 17.23 -17.85
CA LYS A 150 -1.29 17.71 -19.23
C LYS A 150 0.06 18.29 -19.70
N GLU A 151 0.68 19.12 -18.87
CA GLU A 151 1.86 19.90 -19.26
C GLU A 151 3.18 19.32 -18.73
N ASN A 152 3.14 18.44 -17.73
CA ASN A 152 4.30 17.81 -17.08
C ASN A 152 5.39 18.82 -16.67
N PHE A 153 4.98 19.94 -16.07
CA PHE A 153 5.89 20.97 -15.59
C PHE A 153 6.78 20.46 -14.45
N GLN A 154 7.99 21.02 -14.32
CA GLN A 154 8.94 20.58 -13.28
C GLN A 154 8.84 21.37 -11.97
N LYS A 155 8.48 22.66 -12.02
CA LYS A 155 8.41 23.56 -10.86
C LYS A 155 7.16 24.43 -10.93
N VAL A 156 6.54 24.66 -9.78
CA VAL A 156 5.38 25.53 -9.64
C VAL A 156 5.39 26.20 -8.27
N GLU A 157 4.94 27.44 -8.20
CA GLU A 157 4.70 28.12 -6.94
C GLU A 157 3.28 27.82 -6.47
N PHE A 158 3.15 27.35 -5.22
CA PHE A 158 1.87 27.03 -4.60
C PHE A 158 1.89 27.53 -3.15
N GLU A 159 1.02 28.49 -2.84
CA GLU A 159 0.86 29.06 -1.49
C GLU A 159 2.17 29.46 -0.80
N HIS A 160 3.02 30.21 -1.53
CA HIS A 160 4.35 30.69 -1.10
C HIS A 160 5.41 29.59 -0.95
N LYS A 161 5.12 28.35 -1.37
CA LYS A 161 6.10 27.28 -1.51
C LYS A 161 6.48 27.11 -2.97
N ILE A 162 7.75 26.81 -3.23
CA ILE A 162 8.22 26.37 -4.54
C ILE A 162 8.25 24.85 -4.52
N LEU A 163 7.32 24.25 -5.26
CA LEU A 163 7.17 22.80 -5.36
C LEU A 163 7.79 22.31 -6.65
N LYS A 164 8.64 21.29 -6.52
CA LYS A 164 9.22 20.56 -7.64
C LYS A 164 8.48 19.25 -7.83
N PHE A 165 8.02 19.00 -9.04
CA PHE A 165 7.31 17.79 -9.43
C PHE A 165 8.18 16.92 -10.32
N ASN A 166 8.14 15.61 -10.09
CA ASN A 166 8.77 14.62 -10.95
C ASN A 166 7.81 13.46 -11.22
N LYS A 167 7.54 13.19 -12.49
CA LYS A 167 6.67 12.09 -12.95
C LYS A 167 7.52 10.94 -13.47
N ILE A 168 7.33 9.76 -12.88
CA ILE A 168 7.99 8.52 -13.29
C ILE A 168 6.92 7.56 -13.81
N LEU A 169 7.01 7.18 -15.08
CA LEU A 169 6.10 6.21 -15.69
C LEU A 169 6.44 4.79 -15.23
N ILE A 170 5.41 4.00 -14.94
CA ILE A 170 5.51 2.58 -14.58
C ILE A 170 4.48 1.79 -15.40
N GLU A 171 4.60 0.46 -15.48
CA GLU A 171 3.76 -0.37 -16.37
C GLU A 171 2.24 -0.18 -16.17
N ASN A 172 1.79 0.06 -14.93
CA ASN A 172 0.38 0.18 -14.57
C ASN A 172 -0.01 1.57 -14.03
N GLY A 173 0.77 2.60 -14.35
CA GLY A 173 0.46 3.96 -13.94
C GLY A 173 1.67 4.89 -13.91
N TYR A 174 1.73 5.75 -12.90
CA TYR A 174 2.86 6.64 -12.71
C TYR A 174 3.05 7.02 -11.24
N ILE A 175 4.27 7.38 -10.89
CA ILE A 175 4.65 7.91 -9.59
C ILE A 175 4.87 9.41 -9.74
N ILE A 176 4.26 10.20 -8.85
CA ILE A 176 4.56 11.62 -8.71
C ILE A 176 5.35 11.81 -7.43
N ILE A 177 6.53 12.42 -7.56
CA ILE A 177 7.36 12.87 -6.43
C ILE A 177 7.25 14.39 -6.35
N ILE A 178 6.96 14.89 -5.16
CA ILE A 178 6.73 16.31 -4.88
C ILE A 178 7.70 16.74 -3.79
N GLU A 179 8.51 17.74 -4.08
CA GLU A 179 9.53 18.24 -3.17
C GLU A 179 9.32 19.73 -2.94
N ASP A 180 9.31 20.16 -1.67
CA ASP A 180 9.35 21.57 -1.31
C ASP A 180 10.81 22.06 -1.35
N ILE A 181 11.13 22.80 -2.40
CA ILE A 181 12.47 23.34 -2.65
C ILE A 181 12.58 24.82 -2.27
N THR A 182 11.61 25.37 -1.54
CA THR A 182 11.56 26.81 -1.19
C THR A 182 12.83 27.28 -0.51
N LYS A 183 13.35 26.49 0.44
CA LYS A 183 14.60 26.81 1.13
C LYS A 183 15.79 26.81 0.17
N GLU A 184 15.92 25.78 -0.65
CA GLU A 184 17.01 25.66 -1.62
C GLU A 184 17.01 26.85 -2.57
N GLU A 185 15.86 27.18 -3.16
CA GLU A 185 15.70 28.32 -4.05
C GLU A 185 16.01 29.65 -3.34
N SER A 186 15.59 29.83 -2.08
CA SER A 186 15.92 31.03 -1.31
C SER A 186 17.43 31.18 -1.05
N TYR A 187 18.13 30.07 -0.78
CA TYR A 187 19.58 30.07 -0.60
C TYR A 187 20.30 30.36 -1.91
N GLN A 188 19.86 29.76 -3.02
CA GLN A 188 20.41 30.05 -4.34
C GLN A 188 20.21 31.52 -4.70
N ALA A 189 19.01 32.07 -4.48
CA ALA A 189 18.72 33.48 -4.72
C ALA A 189 19.62 34.39 -3.85
N MET A 190 19.77 34.09 -2.55
CA MET A 190 20.64 34.86 -1.66
C MET A 190 22.10 34.83 -2.12
N LYS A 191 22.60 33.65 -2.53
CA LYS A 191 23.96 33.47 -3.04
C LYS A 191 24.18 34.27 -4.32
N MET A 192 23.22 34.23 -5.27
CA MET A 192 23.30 34.99 -6.51
C MET A 192 23.26 36.51 -6.25
N ASN A 193 22.42 36.97 -5.32
CA ASN A 193 22.37 38.37 -4.92
C ASN A 193 23.69 38.82 -4.27
N PHE A 194 24.31 37.98 -3.44
CA PHE A 194 25.62 38.27 -2.86
C PHE A 194 26.71 38.45 -3.94
N PHE A 195 26.82 37.52 -4.89
CA PHE A 195 27.82 37.63 -5.95
C PHE A 195 27.56 38.82 -6.87
N SER A 196 26.30 39.11 -7.18
CA SER A 196 25.90 40.29 -7.95
C SER A 196 26.33 41.57 -7.24
N ASN A 197 25.96 41.71 -5.97
CA ASN A 197 26.26 42.89 -5.17
C ASN A 197 27.78 43.08 -5.00
N ALA A 198 28.52 42.02 -4.66
CA ALA A 198 29.97 42.08 -4.57
C ALA A 198 30.62 42.49 -5.90
N SER A 199 30.12 41.98 -7.04
CA SER A 199 30.63 42.35 -8.36
C SER A 199 30.38 43.83 -8.65
N HIS A 200 29.20 44.34 -8.33
CA HIS A 200 28.86 45.75 -8.49
C HIS A 200 29.69 46.66 -7.58
N GLU A 201 29.87 46.29 -6.31
CA GLU A 201 30.65 47.07 -5.34
C GLU A 201 32.15 47.05 -5.61
N LEU A 202 32.69 45.99 -6.24
CA LEU A 202 34.10 45.90 -6.62
C LEU A 202 34.41 46.61 -7.95
N LYS A 203 33.45 46.65 -8.90
CA LYS A 203 33.66 47.26 -10.21
C LYS A 203 34.00 48.76 -10.11
N THR A 204 33.34 49.48 -9.21
CA THR A 204 33.53 50.91 -9.01
C THR A 204 34.94 51.26 -8.48
N PRO A 205 35.42 50.71 -7.35
CA PRO A 205 36.76 51.01 -6.84
C PRO A 205 37.86 50.51 -7.77
N ILE A 206 37.70 49.37 -8.45
CA ILE A 206 38.68 48.91 -9.45
C ILE A 206 38.79 49.89 -10.60
N THR A 207 37.66 50.36 -11.13
CA THR A 207 37.65 51.38 -12.20
C THR A 207 38.36 52.66 -11.75
N SER A 208 38.16 53.10 -10.50
CA SER A 208 38.87 54.25 -9.93
C SER A 208 40.38 54.02 -9.82
N ILE A 209 40.81 52.86 -9.34
CA ILE A 209 42.24 52.49 -9.23
C ILE A 209 42.90 52.48 -10.62
N VAL A 210 42.24 51.87 -11.60
CA VAL A 210 42.72 51.83 -12.99
C VAL A 210 42.82 53.24 -13.57
N GLY A 211 41.81 54.10 -13.40
CA GLY A 211 41.85 55.47 -13.89
C GLY A 211 42.96 56.32 -13.25
N TYR A 212 43.24 56.12 -11.95
CA TYR A 212 44.38 56.76 -11.29
C TYR A 212 45.72 56.25 -11.83
N ALA A 213 45.86 54.93 -12.01
CA ALA A 213 47.07 54.34 -12.58
C ALA A 213 47.32 54.82 -14.01
N GLU A 214 46.28 54.91 -14.85
CA GLU A 214 46.36 55.47 -16.20
C GLU A 214 46.81 56.93 -16.19
N THR A 215 46.26 57.76 -15.29
CA THR A 215 46.66 59.17 -15.15
C THR A 215 48.12 59.30 -14.71
N LEU A 216 48.58 58.45 -13.79
CA LEU A 216 49.97 58.42 -13.33
C LEU A 216 50.94 57.99 -14.44
N LEU A 217 50.56 57.01 -15.26
CA LEU A 217 51.38 56.59 -16.40
C LEU A 217 51.44 57.67 -17.48
N LEU A 218 50.31 58.31 -17.80
CA LEU A 218 50.26 59.42 -18.76
C LEU A 218 51.17 60.59 -18.35
N ASN A 219 51.17 60.97 -17.06
CA ASN A 219 52.04 62.05 -16.58
C ASN A 219 53.53 61.69 -16.59
N LYS A 220 53.88 60.40 -16.52
CA LYS A 220 55.28 59.95 -16.55
C LYS A 220 55.92 60.12 -17.93
N ASP A 221 55.11 60.12 -18.99
CA ASP A 221 55.55 60.35 -20.36
C ASP A 221 55.66 61.84 -20.73
N ILE A 222 55.08 62.73 -19.91
CA ILE A 222 55.16 64.20 -20.10
C ILE A 222 56.52 64.73 -19.59
N ASP A 223 57.05 64.14 -18.52
CA ASP A 223 58.32 64.58 -17.90
C ASP A 223 59.59 64.16 -18.69
N ILE A 224 59.44 63.31 -19.72
CA ILE A 224 60.58 62.82 -20.54
C ILE A 224 60.76 63.65 -21.83
N LYS A 225 59.80 64.52 -22.20
CA LYS A 225 59.89 65.34 -23.43
C LYS A 225 60.43 66.75 -23.24
N ASP A 226 60.61 67.21 -22.00
CA ASP A 226 61.09 68.56 -21.67
C ASP A 226 62.53 68.58 -21.09
N GLN A 227 63.34 67.56 -21.36
CA GLN A 227 64.82 67.57 -21.15
C GLN A 227 65.54 67.36 -22.48
#